data_AF-R9CD57-F1
#
_entry.id   AF-R9CD57-F1
#
_cell.length_a   1.000
_cell.length_b   1.000
_cell.length_c   1.000
_cell.angle_alpha   90.00
_cell.angle_beta   90.00
_cell.angle_gamma   90.00
#
_symmetry.space_group_name_H-M   'P 1'
#
loop_
_entity.id
_entity.type
_entity.pdbx_description
1 polymer ?
#
loop_
_entity_poly.entity_id
_entity_poly.type
_entity_poly.pdbx_seq_one_letter_code
_entity_poly.pdbx_strand_id
1 'polypeptide(L)'
;MAKVIVIGAGPAGIMAALSASKSNKVTLIERNNEIGKKLKLTGGGRCNITNNRDIEEFFEKIVTNKKFLYSAFYTFSNINLLEYLSNNGLEYKIEYDRKGNLY
;
A
#
# COMPACT_ATOMS: atom_id res chain seq x y z
N MET A 1 -3.17 26.10 2.72
CA MET A 1 -2.00 25.22 2.49
C MET A 1 -1.29 24.99 3.82
N ALA A 2 -1.31 23.77 4.36
CA ALA A 2 -0.69 23.45 5.64
C ALA A 2 0.75 22.94 5.47
N LYS A 3 1.53 22.94 6.57
CA LYS A 3 2.80 22.21 6.67
C LYS A 3 2.52 20.88 7.38
N VAL A 4 2.83 19.76 6.73
CA VAL A 4 2.58 18.41 7.26
C VAL A 4 3.91 17.68 7.40
N ILE A 5 4.13 17.06 8.56
CA ILE A 5 5.27 16.18 8.79
C ILE A 5 4.75 14.75 8.91
N VAL A 6 5.32 13.85 8.11
CA VAL A 6 5.05 12.41 8.19
C VAL A 6 6.31 11.71 8.72
N ILE A 7 6.17 10.94 9.80
CA ILE A 7 7.27 10.24 10.46
C ILE A 7 7.18 8.75 10.13
N GLY A 8 8.23 8.23 9.50
CA GLY A 8 8.36 6.87 9.01
C GLY A 8 8.01 6.76 7.53
N ALA A 9 8.97 6.37 6.70
CA ALA A 9 8.80 6.18 5.25
C ALA A 9 8.61 4.70 4.88
N GLY A 10 7.77 4.00 5.64
CA GLY A 10 7.18 2.73 5.23
C GLY A 10 6.02 2.93 4.23
N PRO A 11 5.33 1.85 3.81
CA PRO A 11 4.24 1.94 2.83
C PRO A 11 3.17 2.97 3.21
N ALA A 12 2.70 2.94 4.47
CA ALA A 12 1.68 3.86 4.96
C ALA A 12 2.15 5.32 4.94
N GLY A 13 3.38 5.59 5.39
CA GLY A 13 3.92 6.95 5.43
C GLY A 13 4.21 7.52 4.04
N ILE A 14 4.70 6.71 3.11
CA ILE A 14 4.89 7.10 1.71
C ILE A 14 3.53 7.49 1.10
N MET A 15 2.51 6.64 1.21
CA MET A 15 1.17 6.93 0.67
C MET A 15 0.52 8.14 1.34
N ALA A 16 0.69 8.31 2.65
CA ALA A 16 0.19 9.47 3.38
C ALA A 16 0.87 10.77 2.90
N ALA A 17 2.20 10.75 2.74
CA ALA A 17 2.96 11.91 2.27
C ALA A 17 2.56 12.32 0.85
N LEU A 18 2.45 11.35 -0.07
CA LEU A 18 2.01 11.58 -1.46
C LEU A 18 0.57 12.10 -1.53
N SER A 19 -0.32 11.59 -0.69
CA SER A 19 -1.71 12.05 -0.64
C SER A 19 -1.80 13.47 -0.11
N ALA A 20 -1.10 13.78 0.98
CA ALA A 20 -1.09 15.10 1.57
C ALA A 20 -0.41 16.16 0.67
N SER A 21 0.61 15.77 -0.10
CA SER A 21 1.37 16.68 -0.96
C SER A 21 0.58 17.22 -2.16
N LYS A 22 -0.60 16.63 -2.45
CA LYS A 22 -1.52 17.16 -3.47
C LYS A 22 -2.03 18.57 -3.16
N SER A 23 -2.02 18.98 -1.88
CA SER A 23 -2.54 20.30 -1.46
C SER A 23 -1.76 20.96 -0.33
N ASN A 24 -0.69 20.34 0.16
CA ASN A 24 0.08 20.79 1.32
C ASN A 24 1.58 20.71 1.07
N LYS A 25 2.36 21.47 1.87
CA LYS A 25 3.81 21.33 1.92
C LYS A 25 4.15 20.20 2.89
N VAL A 26 4.71 19.11 2.38
CA VAL A 26 4.96 17.88 3.16
C VAL A 26 6.45 17.65 3.37
N THR A 27 6.83 17.22 4.57
CA THR A 27 8.16 16.68 4.89
C THR A 27 7.99 15.23 5.36
N LEU A 28 8.63 14.28 4.68
CA LEU A 28 8.67 12.88 5.07
C LEU A 28 10.03 12.59 5.72
N ILE A 29 10.01 11.99 6.91
CA ILE A 29 11.21 11.70 7.69
C ILE A 29 11.34 10.19 7.88
N GLU A 30 12.51 9.64 7.61
CA GLU A 30 12.86 8.23 7.82
C GLU A 30 14.14 8.13 8.65
N ARG A 31 14.18 7.16 9.57
CA ARG A 31 15.36 6.91 10.41
C ARG A 31 16.43 6.11 9.65
N ASN A 32 16.02 5.23 8.76
CA ASN A 32 16.92 4.40 7.96
C ASN A 32 17.54 5.20 6.81
N ASN A 33 18.64 4.67 6.25
CA ASN A 33 19.33 5.27 5.11
C ASN A 33 18.55 5.14 3.79
N GLU A 34 17.48 4.35 3.77
CA GLU A 34 16.60 4.13 2.62
C GLU A 34 15.14 4.10 3.08
N ILE A 35 14.24 4.68 2.29
CA ILE A 35 12.79 4.53 2.49
C ILE A 35 12.33 3.13 2.10
N GLY A 36 11.21 2.67 2.64
CA GLY A 36 10.60 1.41 2.22
C GLY A 36 11.46 0.16 2.50
N LYS A 37 12.48 0.22 3.37
CA LYS A 37 13.42 -0.88 3.60
C LYS A 37 12.73 -2.23 3.87
N LYS A 38 11.68 -2.24 4.69
CA LYS A 38 10.88 -3.46 4.96
C LYS A 38 10.02 -3.86 3.77
N LEU A 39 9.45 -2.88 3.05
CA LEU A 39 8.64 -3.12 1.85
C LEU A 39 9.46 -3.79 0.75
N LYS A 40 10.69 -3.32 0.53
CA LYS A 40 11.65 -3.89 -0.43
C LYS A 40 11.94 -5.37 -0.18
N LEU A 41 11.85 -5.82 1.08
CA LEU A 41 12.13 -7.21 1.46
C LEU A 41 10.90 -8.13 1.39
N THR A 42 9.69 -7.61 1.20
CA THR A 42 8.49 -8.45 1.12
C THR A 42 8.50 -9.30 -0.16
N GLY A 43 7.77 -10.42 -0.15
CA GLY A 43 7.67 -11.32 -1.31
C GLY A 43 9.02 -11.95 -1.72
N GLY A 44 9.97 -12.07 -0.79
CA GLY A 44 11.32 -12.56 -1.08
C GLY A 44 12.18 -11.57 -1.85
N GLY A 45 12.00 -10.27 -1.62
CA GLY A 45 12.72 -9.21 -2.35
C GLY A 45 12.02 -8.72 -3.62
N ARG A 46 10.87 -9.32 -3.97
CA ARG A 46 10.08 -8.96 -5.16
C ARG A 46 9.06 -7.85 -4.92
N CYS A 47 8.92 -7.41 -3.66
CA CYS A 47 7.90 -6.46 -3.22
C CYS A 47 6.48 -6.97 -3.48
N ASN A 48 5.92 -7.71 -2.51
CA ASN A 48 4.49 -8.03 -2.53
C ASN A 48 3.67 -6.77 -2.20
N ILE A 49 3.20 -6.07 -3.23
CA ILE A 49 2.58 -4.74 -3.15
C ILE A 49 1.15 -4.75 -2.60
N THR A 50 0.34 -5.74 -2.96
CA THR A 50 -1.05 -5.95 -2.52
C THR A 50 -1.55 -7.32 -2.97
N ASN A 51 -2.78 -7.68 -2.63
CA ASN A 51 -3.45 -8.89 -3.11
C ASN A 51 -4.62 -8.52 -4.05
N ASN A 52 -4.83 -9.31 -5.11
CA ASN A 52 -5.87 -9.06 -6.14
C ASN A 52 -7.21 -9.79 -5.86
N ARG A 53 -7.47 -10.15 -4.61
CA ARG A 53 -8.79 -10.66 -4.18
C ARG A 53 -9.85 -9.58 -4.27
N ASP A 54 -11.09 -10.01 -4.47
CA ASP A 54 -12.25 -9.16 -4.24
C ASP A 54 -12.30 -8.68 -2.80
N ILE A 55 -12.93 -7.52 -2.60
CA ILE A 55 -12.89 -6.82 -1.31
C ILE A 55 -13.45 -7.65 -0.16
N GLU A 56 -14.48 -8.47 -0.43
CA GLU A 56 -15.10 -9.36 0.56
C GLU A 56 -14.11 -10.44 1.03
N GLU A 57 -13.44 -11.12 0.10
CA GLU A 57 -12.39 -12.10 0.44
C GLU A 57 -11.18 -11.43 1.11
N PHE A 58 -10.85 -10.21 0.70
CA PHE A 58 -9.75 -9.45 1.27
C PHE A 58 -9.97 -9.20 2.76
N PHE A 59 -11.18 -8.79 3.16
CA PHE A 59 -11.54 -8.59 4.56
C PHE A 59 -11.42 -9.88 5.39
N GLU A 60 -11.73 -11.04 4.81
CA GLU A 60 -11.58 -12.34 5.48
C GLU A 60 -10.12 -12.72 5.74
N LYS A 61 -9.16 -12.14 5.03
CA LYS A 61 -7.71 -12.33 5.29
C LYS A 61 -7.14 -11.40 6.35
N ILE A 62 -7.93 -10.46 6.85
CA ILE A 62 -7.50 -9.52 7.90
C ILE A 62 -7.77 -10.14 9.26
N VAL A 63 -6.68 -10.58 9.89
CA VAL A 63 -6.70 -11.36 11.14
C VAL A 63 -7.20 -10.58 12.37
N THR A 64 -7.17 -9.25 12.34
CA THR A 64 -7.52 -8.43 13.51
C THR A 64 -8.23 -7.15 13.09
N ASN A 65 -9.31 -6.81 13.80
CA ASN A 65 -10.05 -5.55 13.66
C ASN A 65 -10.48 -5.21 12.23
N LYS A 66 -10.87 -6.21 11.41
CA LYS A 66 -11.28 -5.99 10.01
C LYS A 66 -12.38 -4.93 9.86
N LYS A 67 -13.30 -4.83 10.82
CA LYS A 67 -14.37 -3.82 10.82
C LYS A 67 -13.86 -2.37 10.91
N PHE A 68 -12.73 -2.14 11.58
CA PHE A 68 -12.12 -0.81 11.66
C PHE A 68 -11.68 -0.30 10.27
N LEU A 69 -11.31 -1.22 9.38
CA LEU A 69 -10.77 -0.89 8.06
C LEU A 69 -11.82 -0.68 6.98
N TYR A 70 -13.12 -0.85 7.29
CA TYR A 70 -14.19 -0.66 6.30
C TYR A 70 -14.12 0.70 5.61
N SER A 71 -14.08 1.78 6.39
CA SER A 71 -14.01 3.13 5.82
C SER A 71 -12.76 3.34 4.97
N ALA A 72 -11.62 2.81 5.41
CA ALA A 72 -10.36 2.95 4.68
C ALA A 72 -10.40 2.21 3.33
N PHE A 73 -10.79 0.93 3.31
CA PHE A 73 -10.77 0.14 2.07
C PHE A 73 -11.88 0.51 1.08
N TYR A 74 -13.04 0.96 1.54
CA TYR A 74 -14.05 1.49 0.62
C TYR A 74 -13.69 2.87 0.07
N THR A 75 -12.77 3.60 0.70
CA THR A 75 -12.24 4.87 0.17
C THR A 75 -11.05 4.64 -0.77
N PHE A 76 -10.18 3.69 -0.44
CA PHE A 76 -8.99 3.35 -1.21
C PHE A 76 -8.70 1.84 -1.10
N SER A 77 -9.20 1.09 -2.07
CA SER A 77 -9.11 -0.37 -2.11
C SER A 77 -7.77 -0.87 -2.65
N ASN A 78 -7.56 -2.19 -2.60
CA ASN A 78 -6.46 -2.87 -3.28
C ASN A 78 -6.46 -2.62 -4.79
N ILE A 79 -7.63 -2.55 -5.42
CA ILE A 79 -7.76 -2.24 -6.86
C ILE A 79 -7.33 -0.80 -7.14
N ASN A 80 -7.74 0.15 -6.31
CA ASN A 80 -7.32 1.55 -6.47
C ASN A 80 -5.81 1.72 -6.29
N LEU A 81 -5.17 0.91 -5.43
CA LEU A 81 -3.71 0.88 -5.31
C LEU A 81 -3.05 0.36 -6.60
N LEU A 82 -3.55 -0.72 -7.19
CA LEU A 82 -3.04 -1.24 -8.45
C LEU A 82 -3.20 -0.23 -9.59
N GLU A 83 -4.37 0.39 -9.72
CA GLU A 83 -4.62 1.46 -10.69
C GLU A 83 -3.69 2.66 -10.48
N TYR A 84 -3.52 3.11 -9.24
CA TYR A 84 -2.61 4.20 -8.90
C TYR A 84 -1.18 3.89 -9.36
N LEU A 85 -0.69 2.67 -9.08
CA LEU A 85 0.67 2.26 -9.45
C LEU A 85 0.81 2.13 -10.97
N SER A 86 -0.13 1.49 -11.66
CA SER A 86 -0.15 1.40 -13.13
C SER A 86 -0.16 2.77 -13.80
N ASN A 87 -0.97 3.71 -13.29
CA ASN A 87 -1.05 5.08 -13.80
C ASN A 87 0.25 5.87 -13.59
N ASN A 88 1.13 5.41 -12.68
CA ASN A 88 2.47 5.95 -12.48
C ASN A 88 3.56 5.11 -13.18
N GLY A 89 3.17 4.23 -14.10
CA GLY A 89 4.11 3.45 -14.93
C GLY A 89 4.71 2.22 -14.27
N LEU A 90 4.17 1.77 -13.13
CA LEU A 90 4.62 0.52 -12.51
C LEU A 90 3.87 -0.66 -13.12
N GLU A 91 4.59 -1.52 -13.83
CA GLU A 91 4.09 -2.83 -14.24
C GLU A 91 4.10 -3.80 -13.04
N TYR A 92 3.04 -4.60 -12.92
CA TYR A 92 2.94 -5.65 -11.91
C TYR A 92 2.41 -6.95 -12.51
N LYS A 93 2.57 -8.03 -11.76
CA LYS A 93 2.07 -9.36 -12.12
C LYS A 93 1.23 -9.93 -10.98
N ILE A 94 0.09 -10.51 -11.34
CA ILE A 94 -0.71 -11.33 -10.41
C ILE A 94 -0.15 -12.76 -10.45
N GLU A 95 0.15 -13.32 -9.28
CA GLU A 95 0.66 -14.69 -9.15
C GLU A 95 -0.38 -15.60 -8.51
N TYR A 96 -0.41 -16.85 -8.97
CA TYR A 96 -1.29 -17.90 -8.49
C TYR A 96 -0.45 -19.06 -7.96
N ASP A 97 -0.96 -19.77 -6.95
CA ASP A 97 -0.36 -20.99 -6.45
C ASP A 97 -0.48 -22.14 -7.47
N ARG A 98 0.16 -23.27 -7.17
CA ARG A 98 0.14 -24.47 -8.05
C ARG A 98 -1.26 -25.07 -8.24
N LYS A 99 -2.23 -24.70 -7.40
CA LYS A 99 -3.62 -25.15 -7.45
C LYS A 99 -4.53 -24.12 -8.15
N GLY A 100 -3.98 -23.02 -8.65
CA GLY A 100 -4.70 -21.95 -9.32
C GLY A 100 -5.34 -20.92 -8.38
N ASN A 101 -5.07 -20.97 -7.07
CA ASN A 101 -5.59 -19.98 -6.14
C ASN A 101 -4.72 -18.73 -6.15
N LEU A 102 -5.33 -17.55 -5.96
CA LEU A 102 -4.59 -16.31 -5.72
C LEU A 102 -3.68 -16.48 -4.49
N TYR A 103 -2.38 -16.31 -4.73
CA TYR A 103 -1.32 -16.38 -3.72
C TYR A 103 -1.33 -15.13 -2.83
#